data_AF-A0A6P0Z8E7-F1
#
_entry.id   AF-A0A6P0Z8E7-F1
#
_cell.length_a   1.000
_cell.length_b   1.000
_cell.length_c   1.000
_cell.angle_alpha   90.00
_cell.angle_beta   90.00
_cell.angle_gamma   90.00
#
_symmetry.space_group_name_H-M   'P 1'
#
loop_
_entity.id
_entity.type
_entity.pdbx_description
1 polymer ?
#
loop_
_entity_poly.entity_id
_entity_poly.type
_entity_poly.pdbx_seq_one_letter_code
_entity_poly.pdbx_strand_id
1 'polypeptide(L)'
;MPVQFSPAYATDNTIYGYGSCGAKLFKSTDGGNNWEIIEIPLQEDKIEEVMTSVRMINLVLTIYPKLRVVAVLAAALVIYLLLGYFDLYKILTFS
;
A
#
# COMPACT_ATOMS: atom_id res chain seq x y z
N MET A 1 -3.56 -11.71 -19.37
CA MET A 1 -4.41 -12.01 -18.19
C MET A 1 -4.50 -13.51 -18.05
N PRO A 2 -4.07 -14.05 -16.90
CA PRO A 2 -4.33 -15.40 -16.43
C PRO A 2 -5.70 -15.99 -16.70
N VAL A 3 -5.82 -17.12 -17.40
CA VAL A 3 -7.04 -17.94 -17.41
C VAL A 3 -6.66 -19.38 -17.07
N GLN A 4 -7.42 -20.02 -16.18
CA GLN A 4 -7.22 -21.38 -15.69
C GLN A 4 -8.53 -22.16 -15.76
N PHE A 5 -8.45 -23.43 -16.18
CA PHE A 5 -9.59 -24.35 -16.21
C PHE A 5 -9.57 -25.22 -14.96
N SER A 6 -10.74 -25.59 -14.45
CA SER A 6 -10.82 -26.58 -13.36
C SER A 6 -10.23 -27.93 -13.81
N PRO A 7 -9.71 -28.76 -12.89
CA PRO A 7 -9.27 -30.12 -13.22
C PRO A 7 -10.39 -31.02 -13.79
N ALA A 8 -11.65 -30.71 -13.47
CA ALA A 8 -12.84 -31.44 -13.91
C ALA A 8 -13.65 -30.68 -14.97
N TYR A 9 -13.00 -29.80 -15.75
CA TYR A 9 -13.66 -28.89 -16.70
C TYR A 9 -14.63 -29.59 -17.65
N ALA A 10 -14.29 -30.78 -18.14
CA ALA A 10 -15.15 -31.57 -19.02
C ALA A 10 -16.53 -31.89 -18.43
N THR A 11 -16.68 -31.80 -17.11
CA THR A 11 -17.93 -32.06 -16.38
C THR A 11 -18.52 -30.82 -15.71
N ASP A 12 -17.68 -29.90 -15.22
CA ASP A 12 -18.13 -28.76 -14.41
C ASP A 12 -18.07 -27.40 -15.14
N ASN A 13 -17.52 -27.36 -16.36
CA ASN A 13 -17.33 -26.17 -17.18
C ASN A 13 -16.78 -24.95 -16.43
N THR A 14 -15.96 -25.18 -15.39
CA THR A 14 -15.50 -24.12 -14.50
C THR A 14 -14.20 -23.48 -14.97
N ILE A 15 -14.20 -22.16 -15.11
CA ILE A 15 -13.05 -21.35 -15.53
C ILE A 15 -12.77 -20.28 -14.48
N TYR A 16 -11.50 -20.06 -14.18
CA TYR A 16 -11.00 -18.99 -13.33
C TYR A 16 -10.18 -17.99 -14.14
N GLY A 17 -10.39 -16.70 -13.91
CA GLY A 17 -9.64 -15.62 -14.54
C GLY A 17 -9.09 -14.66 -13.49
N TYR A 18 -7.87 -14.13 -13.71
CA TYR A 18 -7.31 -13.09 -12.84
C TYR A 18 -6.86 -11.86 -13.62
N GLY A 19 -7.17 -10.68 -13.08
CA GLY A 19 -6.83 -9.38 -13.65
C GLY A 19 -5.92 -8.58 -12.73
N SER A 20 -4.96 -7.84 -13.31
CA SER A 20 -4.04 -7.00 -12.55
C SER A 20 -4.70 -5.75 -11.97
N CYS A 21 -5.82 -5.30 -12.53
CA CYS A 21 -6.53 -4.12 -12.04
C CYS A 21 -7.51 -4.50 -10.92
N GLY A 22 -7.07 -4.31 -9.67
CA GLY A 22 -7.91 -4.47 -8.48
C GLY A 22 -7.88 -5.86 -7.83
N ALA A 23 -6.92 -6.73 -8.18
CA ALA A 23 -6.73 -8.06 -7.58
C ALA A 23 -8.02 -8.91 -7.52
N LYS A 24 -8.87 -8.80 -8.55
CA LYS A 24 -10.13 -9.53 -8.61
C LYS A 24 -9.93 -10.89 -9.23
N LEU A 25 -10.49 -11.90 -8.58
CA LEU A 25 -10.64 -13.24 -9.13
C LEU A 25 -12.03 -13.35 -9.74
N PHE A 26 -12.09 -13.87 -10.96
CA PHE A 26 -13.33 -14.10 -11.68
C PHE A 26 -13.53 -15.61 -11.84
N LYS A 27 -14.77 -16.06 -11.76
CA LYS A 27 -15.15 -17.45 -11.98
C LYS A 27 -16.31 -17.52 -12.97
N SER A 28 -16.30 -18.55 -13.79
CA SER A 28 -17.43 -18.94 -14.63
C SER A 28 -17.68 -20.43 -14.40
N THR A 29 -18.94 -20.86 -14.43
CA THR A 29 -19.34 -22.28 -14.37
C THR A 29 -20.13 -22.71 -15.60
N ASP A 30 -20.12 -21.89 -16.65
CA ASP A 30 -20.88 -22.09 -17.88
C ASP A 30 -20.01 -21.97 -19.13
N GLY A 31 -18.71 -22.28 -18.99
CA GLY A 31 -17.76 -22.26 -20.10
C GLY A 31 -17.35 -20.85 -20.56
N GLY A 32 -17.54 -19.84 -19.71
CA GLY A 32 -17.14 -18.46 -19.97
C GLY A 32 -18.23 -17.56 -20.54
N ASN A 33 -19.49 -18.01 -20.56
CA ASN A 33 -20.62 -17.20 -21.02
C ASN A 33 -21.03 -16.14 -20.00
N ASN A 34 -20.97 -16.49 -18.71
CA ASN A 34 -21.19 -15.57 -17.59
C ASN A 34 -20.04 -15.66 -16.58
N TRP A 35 -19.74 -14.54 -15.93
CA TRP A 35 -18.65 -14.42 -14.96
C TRP A 35 -19.13 -13.78 -13.66
N GLU A 36 -18.82 -14.43 -12.55
CA GLU A 36 -19.00 -13.92 -11.20
C GLU A 36 -17.65 -13.42 -10.62
N ILE A 37 -17.71 -12.34 -9.84
CA ILE A 37 -16.55 -11.85 -9.10
C ILE A 37 -16.48 -12.63 -7.79
N ILE A 38 -15.36 -13.30 -7.56
CA ILE A 38 -15.04 -13.86 -6.26
C ILE A 38 -14.41 -12.73 -5.44
N GLU A 39 -15.17 -12.24 -4.46
CA GLU A 39 -14.63 -11.36 -3.43
C GLU A 39 -13.65 -12.16 -2.58
N ILE A 40 -12.37 -11.90 -2.79
CA ILE A 40 -11.34 -12.35 -1.87
C ILE A 40 -11.39 -11.36 -0.71
N PRO A 41 -11.64 -11.80 0.54
CA PRO A 41 -11.52 -10.92 1.69
C PRO A 41 -10.10 -10.39 1.69
N LEU A 42 -9.95 -9.13 1.32
CA LEU A 42 -8.70 -8.42 1.55
C LEU A 42 -8.63 -8.27 3.06
N GLN A 43 -7.79 -9.08 3.67
CA GLN A 43 -7.39 -8.81 5.04
C GLN A 43 -6.74 -7.44 4.97
N GLU A 44 -7.33 -6.44 5.64
CA GLU A 44 -6.70 -5.12 5.79
C GLU A 44 -5.40 -5.32 6.55
N ASP A 45 -4.34 -5.66 5.81
CA ASP A 45 -3.02 -5.67 6.36
C ASP A 45 -2.57 -4.23 6.45
N LYS A 46 -2.89 -3.60 7.59
CA LYS A 46 -2.52 -2.23 7.91
C LYS A 46 -1.01 -2.02 7.74
N ILE A 47 -0.22 -3.08 7.92
CA ILE A 47 1.22 -3.03 7.70
C ILE A 47 1.51 -2.92 6.20
N GLU A 48 0.84 -3.68 5.33
CA GLU A 48 1.03 -3.58 3.87
C GLU A 48 0.63 -2.20 3.31
N GLU A 49 -0.46 -1.61 3.80
CA GLU A 49 -0.88 -0.26 3.40
C GLU A 49 0.16 0.80 3.80
N VAL A 50 0.62 0.76 5.05
CA VAL A 50 1.67 1.66 5.55
C VAL A 50 2.98 1.43 4.81
N MET A 51 3.38 0.18 4.61
CA MET A 51 4.61 -0.18 3.90
C MET A 51 4.55 0.25 2.42
N THR A 52 3.40 0.15 1.79
CA THR A 52 3.18 0.65 0.42
C THR A 52 3.34 2.17 0.38
N SER A 53 2.76 2.88 1.34
CA SER A 53 2.90 4.33 1.47
C SER A 53 4.36 4.75 1.71
N VAL A 54 5.06 4.08 2.64
CA VAL A 54 6.49 4.30 2.92
C VAL A 54 7.33 4.00 1.67
N ARG A 55 7.02 2.95 0.91
CA ARG A 55 7.73 2.60 -0.32
C ARG A 55 7.54 3.67 -1.40
N MET A 56 6.33 4.22 -1.53
CA MET A 56 6.05 5.32 -2.46
C MET A 56 6.78 6.60 -2.08
N ILE A 57 6.83 6.95 -0.79
CA ILE A 57 7.62 8.10 -0.30
C ILE A 57 9.10 7.89 -0.61
N ASN A 58 9.66 6.71 -0.29
CA ASN A 58 11.06 6.40 -0.58
C ASN A 58 11.38 6.45 -2.07
N LEU A 59 10.46 6.00 -2.93
CA LEU A 59 10.61 6.07 -4.38
C LEU A 59 10.70 7.54 -4.84
N VAL A 60 9.77 8.39 -4.41
CA VAL A 60 9.76 9.82 -4.76
C VAL A 60 11.04 10.51 -4.29
N LEU A 61 11.49 10.24 -3.06
CA LEU A 61 12.74 10.81 -2.53
C LEU A 61 14.00 10.30 -3.24
N THR A 62 13.94 9.09 -3.81
CA THR A 62 15.04 8.51 -4.60
C THR A 62 15.09 9.15 -5.99
N ILE A 63 13.94 9.35 -6.63
CA ILE A 63 13.83 9.99 -7.95
C ILE A 63 14.23 11.47 -7.86
N TYR A 64 13.85 12.15 -6.77
CA TYR A 64 14.10 13.56 -6.55
C TYR A 64 15.03 13.79 -5.33
N PRO A 65 16.36 13.62 -5.49
CA PRO A 65 17.30 13.70 -4.38
C PRO A 65 17.35 15.09 -3.73
N LYS A 66 17.07 16.16 -4.47
CA LYS A 66 16.96 17.52 -3.91
C LYS A 66 15.82 17.63 -2.89
N LEU A 67 14.67 17.00 -3.18
CA LEU A 67 13.53 16.98 -2.26
C LEU A 67 13.87 16.24 -0.96
N ARG A 68 14.63 15.14 -1.06
CA ARG A 68 15.15 14.40 0.09
C ARG A 68 16.00 15.28 1.01
N VAL A 69 16.91 16.08 0.45
CA VAL A 69 17.76 16.98 1.26
C VAL A 69 16.91 18.05 1.96
N VAL A 70 15.96 18.67 1.24
CA VAL A 70 15.06 19.67 1.84
C VAL A 70 14.22 19.08 2.98
N ALA A 71 13.67 17.88 2.80
CA ALA A 71 12.89 17.20 3.83
C ALA A 71 13.72 16.91 5.10
N VAL A 72 14.97 16.47 4.94
CA VAL A 72 15.89 16.22 6.06
C VAL A 72 16.21 17.51 6.81
N LEU A 73 16.50 18.61 6.09
CA LEU A 73 16.78 19.91 6.71
C LEU A 73 15.57 20.46 7.46
N ALA A 74 14.38 20.35 6.89
CA ALA A 74 13.13 20.75 7.53
C ALA A 74 12.90 19.94 8.83
N ALA A 75 13.08 18.62 8.77
CA ALA A 75 12.95 17.77 9.95
C ALA A 75 13.97 18.14 11.05
N ALA A 76 15.24 18.39 10.67
CA ALA A 76 16.27 18.82 11.60
C ALA A 76 15.94 20.17 12.25
N LEU A 77 15.42 21.13 11.47
CA LEU A 77 14.99 22.43 11.99
C LEU A 77 13.83 22.28 12.99
N VAL A 78 12.83 21.46 12.66
CA VAL A 78 11.69 21.21 13.56
C VAL A 78 12.18 20.56 14.86
N ILE A 79 13.05 19.55 14.78
CA ILE A 79 13.64 18.91 15.96
C ILE A 79 14.41 19.92 16.80
N TYR A 80 15.22 20.77 16.17
CA TYR A 80 15.97 21.81 16.85
C TYR A 80 15.05 22.79 17.61
N LEU A 81 13.96 23.24 16.97
CA LEU A 81 12.99 24.14 17.59
C LEU A 81 12.24 23.47 18.75
N LEU A 82 11.87 22.20 18.61
CA LEU A 82 11.23 21.45 19.68
C LEU A 82 12.15 21.29 20.88
N LEU A 83 13.41 20.90 20.66
CA LEU A 83 14.41 20.79 21.73
C LEU A 83 14.63 22.14 22.43
N GLY A 84 14.79 23.22 21.65
CA GLY A 84 14.91 24.57 22.19
C GLY A 84 13.70 24.99 23.02
N TYR A 85 12.48 24.66 22.60
CA TYR A 85 11.27 24.95 23.37
C TYR A 85 11.24 24.23 24.72
N PHE A 86 11.63 22.95 24.77
CA PHE A 86 11.70 22.18 26.01
C PHE A 86 12.77 22.70 26.98
N ASP A 87 13.93 23.11 26.47
CA ASP A 87 14.98 23.69 27.30
C ASP A 87 14.59 25.09 27.82
N LEU A 88 13.88 25.89 27.03
CA LEU A 88 13.30 27.17 27.46
C LEU A 88 12.21 26.98 28.53
N TYR A 89 11.37 25.94 28.42
CA TYR A 89 10.34 25.62 29.41
C TYR A 89 10.92 25.29 30.80
N LYS A 90 12.04 24.54 30.86
CA LYS A 90 12.70 24.22 32.14
C LYS A 90 13.29 25.45 32.85
N ILE A 91 13.73 26.46 32.10
CA ILE A 91 14.36 27.67 32.65
C ILE A 91 13.31 28.64 33.24
N LEU A 92 12.09 28.68 32.70
CA LEU A 92 11.05 29.63 33.11
C LEU A 92 10.19 29.18 34.31
N THR A 93 10.34 27.94 34.79
CA THR A 93 9.52 27.38 35.89
C THR A 93 10.24 27.39 37.26
N PHE A 94 11.42 28.03 37.34
CA PHE A 94 12.11 28.30 38.61
C PHE A 94 12.31 29.81 38.79
N SER A 95 11.27 30.49 39.24
CA SER A 95 11.34 31.79 39.94
C SER A 95 10.15 31.95 40.86
#